data_AF-A0AAW1SDL8-F1
#
_entry.id   AF-A0AAW1SDL8-F1
#
_cell.length_a   1.000
_cell.length_b   1.000
_cell.length_c   1.000
_cell.angle_alpha   90.00
_cell.angle_beta   90.00
_cell.angle_gamma   90.00
#
_symmetry.space_group_name_H-M   'P 1'
#
loop_
_entity.id
_entity.type
_entity.pdbx_description
1 polymer ?
#
loop_
_entity_poly.entity_id
_entity_poly.type
_entity_poly.pdbx_seq_one_letter_code
_entity_poly.pdbx_strand_id
1 'polypeptide(L)'
;MDVKIITPDGFFRVYTACAGDPKTLILDVRGNKDYARKHVMQAYNIRLAASGQALLDYSKNTYDLAWSKDCWWDKRIIVYGAAGLKKDHPVVQFLARDNHAKTLAIYREGFEAFEKQYPFLCSASTRNNATKWFPGEIVPGVLYLGDWADAEAHERLDELNIKRVLTIHNNPENLRLPARFQRLSFELADVDTQDVSPFFAPSYDFIEAGRAAREAVLVHCGAGVSRSAALVIAYLMRRFTWPAERARAHARARRSLVNPNQGFWRQLCAFEAELGITQRSDPTATTDFHGLDLPPVVLAPGAAGERVAVSFVPAPLAPGVVLEVAREGKLVGRLELGLVEAKDKVVIGRAPMCDVVLEHLSVSRQHAELTTDLAGNLFLTDLGAAHRTNVDGVWIRPNIPRQLAVGATVRFGASTREYKVLQVPRSAKVQGKKLSAG
;
A
#
# COMPACT_ATOMS: atom_id res chain seq x y z
N MET A 1 -28.91 -1.93 -13.42
CA MET A 1 -27.89 -1.11 -12.69
C MET A 1 -27.60 0.22 -13.41
N ASP A 2 -27.07 1.24 -12.72
CA ASP A 2 -26.62 2.49 -13.39
C ASP A 2 -25.27 2.30 -14.10
N VAL A 3 -25.15 2.88 -15.30
CA VAL A 3 -23.95 2.85 -16.15
C VAL A 3 -23.26 4.20 -16.11
N LYS A 4 -22.06 4.25 -15.54
CA LYS A 4 -21.29 5.49 -15.40
C LYS A 4 -20.42 5.74 -16.62
N ILE A 5 -20.08 7.00 -16.87
CA ILE A 5 -19.05 7.37 -17.84
C ILE A 5 -17.74 7.55 -17.07
N ILE A 6 -16.66 6.96 -17.58
CA ILE A 6 -15.33 7.10 -16.97
C ILE A 6 -14.46 8.03 -17.82
N THR A 7 -13.69 8.88 -17.15
CA THR A 7 -12.68 9.73 -17.78
C THR A 7 -11.43 8.92 -18.13
N PRO A 8 -10.53 9.42 -19.00
CA PRO A 8 -9.25 8.77 -19.27
C PRO A 8 -8.45 8.48 -18.00
N ASP A 9 -8.27 9.47 -17.13
CA ASP A 9 -7.57 9.31 -15.85
C ASP A 9 -8.28 8.29 -14.94
N GLY A 10 -9.61 8.27 -14.97
CA GLY A 10 -10.41 7.29 -14.24
C GLY A 10 -10.18 5.87 -14.73
N PHE A 11 -9.97 5.68 -16.04
CA PHE A 11 -9.59 4.39 -16.61
C PHE A 11 -8.15 4.04 -16.23
N PHE A 12 -7.21 4.98 -16.33
CA PHE A 12 -5.83 4.75 -15.94
C PHE A 12 -5.67 4.23 -14.50
N ARG A 13 -6.55 4.64 -13.57
CA ARG A 13 -6.55 4.15 -12.17
C ARG A 13 -6.64 2.64 -12.01
N VAL A 14 -7.12 1.89 -13.02
CA VAL A 14 -7.08 0.42 -12.96
C VAL A 14 -5.65 -0.10 -12.81
N TYR A 15 -4.67 0.62 -13.35
CA TYR A 15 -3.25 0.27 -13.32
C TYR A 15 -2.49 0.88 -12.15
N THR A 16 -3.13 1.71 -11.32
CA THR A 16 -2.52 2.31 -10.13
C THR A 16 -3.06 1.72 -8.83
N ALA A 17 -3.79 0.61 -8.92
CA ALA A 17 -4.43 -0.02 -7.77
C ALA A 17 -3.40 -0.67 -6.83
N CYS A 18 -3.65 -0.61 -5.53
CA CYS A 18 -2.78 -1.18 -4.51
C CYS A 18 -3.17 -2.63 -4.15
N ALA A 19 -2.28 -3.31 -3.42
CA ALA A 19 -2.54 -4.65 -2.93
C ALA A 19 -3.83 -4.70 -2.07
N GLY A 20 -4.83 -5.47 -2.52
CA GLY A 20 -6.14 -5.60 -1.86
C GLY A 20 -7.27 -4.82 -2.55
N ASP A 21 -6.96 -3.90 -3.47
CA ASP A 21 -8.00 -3.26 -4.28
C ASP A 21 -8.71 -4.30 -5.15
N PRO A 22 -10.05 -4.27 -5.23
CA PRO A 22 -10.79 -5.22 -6.03
C PRO A 22 -10.45 -5.04 -7.51
N LYS A 23 -10.04 -6.15 -8.15
CA LYS A 23 -9.70 -6.16 -9.58
C LYS A 23 -10.87 -5.67 -10.43
N THR A 24 -10.57 -4.77 -11.35
CA THR A 24 -11.51 -4.28 -12.36
C THR A 24 -11.30 -5.07 -13.65
N LEU A 25 -12.39 -5.59 -14.23
CA LEU A 25 -12.39 -6.26 -15.51
C LEU A 25 -12.51 -5.21 -16.63
N ILE A 26 -11.62 -5.26 -17.61
CA ILE A 26 -11.65 -4.38 -18.77
C ILE A 26 -12.16 -5.18 -19.96
N LEU A 27 -13.21 -4.68 -20.63
CA LEU A 27 -13.84 -5.34 -21.77
C LEU A 27 -13.76 -4.46 -23.01
N ASP A 28 -13.27 -5.04 -24.11
CA ASP A 28 -13.24 -4.45 -25.44
C ASP A 28 -14.39 -4.99 -26.29
N VAL A 29 -15.28 -4.12 -26.76
CA VAL A 29 -16.42 -4.50 -27.63
C VAL A 29 -16.13 -4.36 -29.13
N ARG A 30 -14.90 -4.00 -29.53
CA ARG A 30 -14.51 -3.87 -30.94
C ARG A 30 -14.43 -5.22 -31.64
N GLY A 31 -14.23 -5.17 -32.96
CA GLY A 31 -13.97 -6.36 -33.75
C GLY A 31 -12.72 -7.10 -33.28
N ASN A 32 -12.74 -8.43 -33.34
CA ASN A 32 -11.62 -9.31 -33.00
C ASN A 32 -10.37 -8.97 -33.81
N LYS A 33 -10.54 -8.59 -35.09
CA LYS A 33 -9.44 -8.10 -35.93
C LYS A 33 -8.78 -6.84 -35.34
N ASP A 34 -9.58 -5.89 -34.85
CA ASP A 34 -9.06 -4.66 -34.24
C ASP A 34 -8.39 -4.94 -32.90
N TYR A 35 -9.01 -5.78 -32.05
CA TYR A 35 -8.46 -6.22 -30.77
C TYR A 35 -7.13 -6.97 -30.93
N ALA A 36 -7.07 -7.92 -31.86
CA ALA A 36 -5.86 -8.72 -32.14
C ALA A 36 -4.74 -7.86 -32.72
N ARG A 37 -5.06 -6.79 -33.46
CA ARG A 37 -4.07 -5.81 -33.91
C ARG A 37 -3.50 -5.03 -32.73
N LYS A 38 -4.36 -4.47 -31.87
CA LYS A 38 -3.95 -3.76 -30.66
C LYS A 38 -5.12 -3.54 -29.72
N HIS A 39 -4.90 -3.71 -28.43
CA HIS A 39 -5.89 -3.53 -27.37
C HIS A 39 -5.26 -2.97 -26.11
N VAL A 40 -6.11 -2.46 -25.21
CA VAL A 40 -5.71 -2.05 -23.87
C VAL A 40 -5.22 -3.29 -23.10
N MET A 41 -4.05 -3.23 -22.48
CA MET A 41 -3.49 -4.34 -21.71
C MET A 41 -4.48 -4.84 -20.65
N GLN A 42 -4.54 -6.15 -20.43
CA GLN A 42 -5.51 -6.80 -19.52
C GLN A 42 -6.98 -6.71 -19.95
N ALA A 43 -7.29 -6.11 -21.11
CA ALA A 43 -8.62 -6.17 -21.66
C ALA A 43 -8.94 -7.57 -22.19
N TYR A 44 -10.23 -7.87 -22.27
CA TYR A 44 -10.76 -9.05 -22.94
C TYR A 44 -11.70 -8.62 -24.05
N ASN A 45 -11.61 -9.24 -25.22
CA ASN A 45 -12.58 -9.00 -26.28
C ASN A 45 -13.88 -9.75 -25.97
N ILE A 46 -15.01 -9.03 -25.97
CA ILE A 46 -16.34 -9.58 -25.69
C ILE A 46 -17.31 -9.32 -26.85
N ARG A 47 -18.14 -10.32 -27.15
CA ARG A 47 -19.18 -10.27 -28.19
C ARG A 47 -20.44 -10.97 -27.70
N LEU A 48 -21.59 -10.69 -28.32
CA LEU A 48 -22.81 -11.49 -28.11
C LEU A 48 -23.05 -12.35 -29.35
N ALA A 49 -23.30 -13.64 -29.14
CA ALA A 49 -23.79 -14.54 -30.18
C ALA A 49 -25.24 -14.18 -30.55
N ALA A 50 -25.74 -14.71 -31.68
CA ALA A 50 -27.14 -14.55 -32.07
C ALA A 50 -28.14 -15.07 -31.02
N SER A 51 -27.71 -16.07 -30.22
CA SER A 51 -28.47 -16.60 -29.07
C SER A 51 -28.51 -15.66 -27.86
N GLY A 52 -27.83 -14.52 -27.90
CA GLY A 52 -27.65 -13.62 -26.75
C GLY A 52 -26.56 -14.08 -25.77
N GLN A 53 -25.89 -15.21 -26.04
CA GLN A 53 -24.78 -15.70 -25.23
C GLN A 53 -23.55 -14.81 -25.39
N ALA A 54 -22.95 -14.40 -24.27
CA ALA A 54 -21.70 -13.66 -24.29
C ALA A 54 -20.51 -14.59 -24.61
N LEU A 55 -19.74 -14.22 -25.63
CA LEU A 55 -18.54 -14.88 -26.09
C LEU A 55 -17.34 -14.01 -25.71
N LEU A 56 -16.47 -14.54 -24.85
CA LEU A 56 -15.20 -13.90 -24.49
C LEU A 56 -14.07 -14.61 -25.25
N ASP A 57 -13.20 -13.84 -25.92
CA ASP A 57 -12.02 -14.40 -26.55
C ASP A 57 -10.91 -14.61 -25.50
N TYR A 58 -10.65 -15.87 -25.18
CA TYR A 58 -9.66 -16.32 -24.20
C TYR A 58 -8.29 -16.66 -24.81
N SER A 59 -7.98 -16.24 -26.04
CA SER A 59 -6.89 -16.77 -26.88
C SER A 59 -5.42 -16.64 -26.42
N LYS A 60 -5.13 -16.69 -25.10
CA LYS A 60 -4.01 -17.40 -24.41
C LYS A 60 -3.56 -16.72 -23.11
N ASN A 61 -4.49 -16.30 -22.25
CA ASN A 61 -4.15 -15.95 -20.87
C ASN A 61 -4.57 -17.09 -19.94
N THR A 62 -3.60 -17.81 -19.37
CA THR A 62 -3.82 -18.73 -18.24
C THR A 62 -4.17 -17.90 -17.01
N TYR A 63 -5.39 -17.36 -16.97
CA TYR A 63 -6.08 -17.17 -15.71
C TYR A 63 -6.93 -18.41 -15.52
N ASP A 64 -6.64 -19.15 -14.46
CA ASP A 64 -7.51 -20.19 -13.98
C ASP A 64 -8.79 -19.52 -13.45
N LEU A 65 -9.82 -19.43 -14.29
CA LEU A 65 -11.18 -19.05 -13.86
C LEU A 65 -11.86 -20.26 -13.21
N ALA A 66 -11.14 -21.05 -12.40
CA ALA A 66 -11.64 -22.20 -11.65
C ALA A 66 -12.77 -21.85 -10.65
N TRP A 67 -13.27 -20.62 -10.60
CA TRP A 67 -14.30 -20.17 -9.65
C TRP A 67 -15.57 -19.64 -10.31
N SER A 68 -16.00 -20.13 -11.46
CA SER A 68 -17.39 -19.82 -11.83
C SER A 68 -18.07 -20.85 -12.74
N LYS A 69 -19.20 -21.34 -12.25
CA LYS A 69 -20.46 -20.98 -12.88
C LYS A 69 -20.70 -19.50 -12.46
N ASP A 70 -20.96 -18.55 -13.38
CA ASP A 70 -21.20 -17.08 -13.11
C ASP A 70 -20.02 -16.06 -13.28
N CYS A 71 -19.25 -16.13 -14.38
CA CYS A 71 -17.88 -15.59 -14.60
C CYS A 71 -17.51 -14.14 -14.25
N TRP A 72 -18.44 -13.21 -14.10
CA TRP A 72 -18.14 -11.78 -13.82
C TRP A 72 -19.09 -11.13 -12.81
N TRP A 73 -19.93 -11.93 -12.17
CA TRP A 73 -20.92 -11.45 -11.23
C TRP A 73 -20.15 -10.88 -10.02
N ASP A 74 -20.59 -9.73 -9.50
CA ASP A 74 -19.90 -8.95 -8.45
C ASP A 74 -18.49 -8.37 -8.83
N LYS A 75 -18.13 -8.31 -10.12
CA LYS A 75 -16.92 -7.57 -10.56
C LYS A 75 -17.21 -6.11 -10.91
N ARG A 76 -16.21 -5.24 -10.71
CA ARG A 76 -16.20 -3.90 -11.31
C ARG A 76 -15.82 -4.07 -12.79
N ILE A 77 -16.59 -3.50 -13.69
CA ILE A 77 -16.38 -3.64 -15.14
C ILE A 77 -16.25 -2.27 -15.79
N ILE A 78 -15.22 -2.12 -16.62
CA ILE A 78 -15.07 -1.01 -17.56
C ILE A 78 -15.20 -1.57 -18.97
N VAL A 79 -16.05 -0.96 -19.78
CA VAL A 79 -16.24 -1.32 -21.19
C VAL A 79 -15.73 -0.18 -22.06
N TYR A 80 -14.90 -0.50 -23.05
CA TYR A 80 -14.47 0.43 -24.08
C TYR A 80 -14.70 -0.15 -25.48
N GLY A 81 -14.72 0.72 -26.47
CA GLY A 81 -14.96 0.35 -27.87
C GLY A 81 -14.40 1.39 -28.83
N ALA A 82 -15.08 1.58 -29.96
CA ALA A 82 -14.88 2.76 -30.79
C ALA A 82 -15.38 4.04 -30.08
N ALA A 83 -14.93 5.20 -30.56
CA ALA A 83 -15.39 6.49 -30.08
C ALA A 83 -16.93 6.59 -30.15
N GLY A 84 -17.53 7.16 -29.10
CA GLY A 84 -18.97 7.35 -29.01
C GLY A 84 -19.75 6.14 -28.50
N LEU A 85 -19.10 5.17 -27.83
CA LEU A 85 -19.78 4.03 -27.19
C LEU A 85 -20.95 4.50 -26.30
N LYS A 86 -22.15 3.97 -26.58
CA LYS A 86 -23.41 4.38 -25.92
C LYS A 86 -23.89 3.32 -24.91
N LYS A 87 -24.78 3.74 -24.01
CA LYS A 87 -25.38 2.86 -22.99
C LYS A 87 -26.32 1.80 -23.58
N ASP A 88 -26.87 2.03 -24.77
CA ASP A 88 -27.75 1.12 -25.50
C ASP A 88 -27.01 0.01 -26.28
N HIS A 89 -25.66 0.03 -26.27
CA HIS A 89 -24.88 -1.02 -26.91
C HIS A 89 -25.26 -2.41 -26.34
N PRO A 90 -25.48 -3.45 -27.19
CA PRO A 90 -26.01 -4.74 -26.73
C PRO A 90 -25.22 -5.38 -25.59
N VAL A 91 -23.88 -5.33 -25.64
CA VAL A 91 -23.02 -5.84 -24.54
C VAL A 91 -23.21 -5.02 -23.26
N VAL A 92 -23.35 -3.69 -23.36
CA VAL A 92 -23.53 -2.81 -22.19
C VAL A 92 -24.89 -3.09 -21.55
N GLN A 93 -25.94 -3.23 -22.37
CA GLN A 93 -27.27 -3.63 -21.89
C GLN A 93 -27.25 -5.03 -21.26
N PHE A 94 -26.56 -5.99 -21.87
CA PHE A 94 -26.39 -7.34 -21.32
C PHE A 94 -25.71 -7.32 -19.94
N LEU A 95 -24.66 -6.52 -19.76
CA LEU A 95 -23.95 -6.37 -18.48
C LEU A 95 -24.73 -5.55 -17.46
N ALA A 96 -25.62 -4.66 -17.92
CA ALA A 96 -26.44 -3.82 -17.06
C ALA A 96 -27.69 -4.53 -16.49
N ARG A 97 -28.07 -5.69 -17.06
CA ARG A 97 -29.11 -6.59 -16.54
C ARG A 97 -28.74 -7.09 -15.15
N ASP A 98 -29.75 -7.36 -14.33
CA ASP A 98 -29.58 -7.58 -12.90
C ASP A 98 -28.57 -8.71 -12.59
N ASN A 99 -27.62 -8.39 -11.71
CA ASN A 99 -26.51 -9.23 -11.19
C ASN A 99 -25.33 -9.55 -12.10
N HIS A 100 -25.21 -8.96 -13.30
CA HIS A 100 -24.07 -9.25 -14.18
C HIS A 100 -22.79 -8.41 -13.91
N ALA A 101 -22.84 -7.41 -13.01
CA ALA A 101 -21.67 -6.65 -12.55
C ALA A 101 -21.95 -5.93 -11.21
N LYS A 102 -20.90 -5.70 -10.41
CA LYS A 102 -20.97 -4.85 -9.19
C LYS A 102 -21.11 -3.37 -9.55
N THR A 103 -20.29 -2.92 -10.51
CA THR A 103 -20.34 -1.56 -11.06
C THR A 103 -19.99 -1.63 -12.54
N LEU A 104 -20.66 -0.82 -13.36
CA LEU A 104 -20.45 -0.79 -14.80
C LEU A 104 -20.14 0.64 -15.24
N ALA A 105 -19.01 0.81 -15.92
CA ALA A 105 -18.60 2.07 -16.51
C ALA A 105 -18.25 1.91 -18.00
N ILE A 106 -18.49 2.96 -18.78
CA ILE A 106 -18.14 3.02 -20.20
C ILE A 106 -17.08 4.11 -20.43
N TYR A 107 -16.05 3.78 -21.20
CA TYR A 107 -15.09 4.74 -21.73
C TYR A 107 -15.52 5.15 -23.14
N ARG A 108 -15.95 6.41 -23.28
CA ARG A 108 -16.61 6.91 -24.50
C ARG A 108 -15.67 7.44 -25.57
N GLU A 109 -14.46 7.84 -25.20
CA GLU A 109 -13.52 8.47 -26.15
C GLU A 109 -12.96 7.46 -27.17
N GLY A 110 -13.03 6.17 -26.85
CA GLY A 110 -12.66 5.09 -27.76
C GLY A 110 -11.19 4.69 -27.65
N PHE A 111 -10.87 3.50 -28.18
CA PHE A 111 -9.52 2.95 -28.09
C PHE A 111 -8.44 3.88 -28.63
N GLU A 112 -8.69 4.56 -29.75
CA GLU A 112 -7.70 5.40 -30.43
C GLU A 112 -7.30 6.60 -29.57
N ALA A 113 -8.24 7.17 -28.81
CA ALA A 113 -7.95 8.23 -27.84
C ALA A 113 -7.12 7.69 -26.66
N PHE A 114 -7.47 6.52 -26.13
CA PHE A 114 -6.73 5.88 -25.05
C PHE A 114 -5.30 5.53 -25.49
N GLU A 115 -5.12 4.97 -26.68
CA GLU A 115 -3.82 4.63 -27.24
C GLU A 115 -2.94 5.87 -27.42
N LYS A 116 -3.52 6.99 -27.87
CA LYS A 116 -2.79 8.25 -28.01
C LYS A 116 -2.30 8.78 -26.67
N GLN A 117 -3.10 8.64 -25.61
CA GLN A 117 -2.76 9.16 -24.28
C GLN A 117 -1.86 8.20 -23.48
N TYR A 118 -2.09 6.89 -23.59
CA TYR A 118 -1.40 5.84 -22.84
C TYR A 118 -0.90 4.72 -23.77
N PRO A 119 0.01 5.01 -24.71
CA PRO A 119 0.48 4.02 -25.68
C PRO A 119 1.18 2.82 -25.03
N PHE A 120 1.80 3.03 -23.87
CA PHE A 120 2.48 2.01 -23.06
C PHE A 120 1.54 1.03 -22.35
N LEU A 121 0.24 1.32 -22.33
CA LEU A 121 -0.84 0.44 -21.86
C LEU A 121 -1.57 -0.26 -23.00
N CYS A 122 -1.04 -0.23 -24.22
CA CYS A 122 -1.63 -0.91 -25.37
C CYS A 122 -0.70 -2.01 -25.90
N SER A 123 -1.26 -3.18 -26.17
CA SER A 123 -0.51 -4.37 -26.59
C SER A 123 -1.15 -5.00 -27.83
N ALA A 124 -0.31 -5.56 -28.70
CA ALA A 124 -0.72 -6.48 -29.76
C ALA A 124 -0.63 -7.96 -29.31
N SER A 125 0.05 -8.23 -28.20
CA SER A 125 0.20 -9.58 -27.65
C SER A 125 -1.01 -9.94 -26.80
N THR A 126 -1.67 -11.03 -27.18
CA THR A 126 -2.75 -11.67 -26.42
C THR A 126 -2.24 -12.73 -25.42
N ARG A 127 -0.93 -12.99 -25.39
CA ARG A 127 -0.30 -14.08 -24.61
C ARG A 127 0.39 -13.63 -23.32
N ASN A 128 0.72 -12.35 -23.18
CA ASN A 128 1.65 -11.89 -22.14
C ASN A 128 0.96 -10.88 -21.21
N ASN A 129 0.43 -11.39 -20.09
CA ASN A 129 -0.26 -10.62 -19.06
C ASN A 129 0.66 -10.29 -17.87
N ALA A 130 1.91 -9.90 -18.15
CA ALA A 130 2.72 -9.26 -17.11
C ALA A 130 1.95 -8.01 -16.67
N THR A 131 1.39 -8.07 -15.47
CA THR A 131 0.59 -6.98 -14.94
C THR A 131 1.52 -5.81 -14.67
N LYS A 132 1.37 -4.73 -15.44
CA LYS A 132 2.04 -3.46 -15.16
C LYS A 132 1.23 -2.73 -14.09
N TRP A 133 1.92 -2.32 -13.03
CA TRP A 133 1.40 -1.44 -11.99
C TRP A 133 2.19 -0.15 -12.00
N PHE A 134 1.50 0.97 -11.82
CA PHE A 134 2.06 2.31 -11.80
C PHE A 134 1.80 2.97 -10.45
N PRO A 135 2.62 3.96 -10.05
CA PRO A 135 2.34 4.77 -8.87
C PRO A 135 0.98 5.49 -9.01
N GLY A 136 0.40 5.86 -7.87
CA GLY A 136 -0.89 6.57 -7.82
C GLY A 136 -0.79 7.94 -8.49
N GLU A 137 -1.56 8.17 -9.55
CA GLU A 137 -1.62 9.46 -10.25
C GLU A 137 -2.46 10.45 -9.43
N ILE A 138 -1.80 11.28 -8.62
CA ILE A 138 -2.44 12.23 -7.71
C ILE A 138 -2.98 13.45 -8.45
N VAL A 139 -2.14 14.03 -9.31
CA VAL A 139 -2.52 15.11 -10.23
C VAL A 139 -2.17 14.62 -11.64
N PRO A 140 -3.17 14.53 -12.55
CA PRO A 140 -2.98 13.94 -13.87
C PRO A 140 -1.78 14.49 -14.62
N GLY A 141 -0.88 13.59 -15.04
CA GLY A 141 0.35 13.93 -15.77
C GLY A 141 1.37 14.81 -15.04
N VAL A 142 1.16 15.12 -13.75
CA VAL A 142 1.99 16.08 -13.00
C VAL A 142 2.60 15.46 -11.75
N LEU A 143 1.79 14.83 -10.91
CA LEU A 143 2.21 14.36 -9.59
C LEU A 143 1.77 12.92 -9.36
N TYR A 144 2.74 12.07 -9.07
CA TYR A 144 2.56 10.66 -8.73
C TYR A 144 3.02 10.38 -7.30
N LEU A 145 2.32 9.48 -6.64
CA LEU A 145 2.66 8.99 -5.30
C LEU A 145 2.92 7.48 -5.34
N GLY A 146 4.11 7.09 -4.92
CA GLY A 146 4.56 5.70 -4.99
C GLY A 146 5.31 5.21 -3.76
N ASP A 147 5.75 3.97 -3.86
CA ASP A 147 6.65 3.30 -2.93
C ASP A 147 8.07 3.16 -3.50
N TRP A 148 8.92 2.37 -2.84
CA TRP A 148 10.30 2.18 -3.27
C TRP A 148 10.39 1.44 -4.61
N ALA A 149 9.54 0.44 -4.85
CA ALA A 149 9.55 -0.34 -6.08
C ALA A 149 9.13 0.51 -7.28
N ASP A 150 8.20 1.44 -7.09
CA ASP A 150 7.83 2.43 -8.12
C ASP A 150 9.04 3.28 -8.55
N ALA A 151 9.90 3.68 -7.61
CA ALA A 151 11.08 4.51 -7.90
C ALA A 151 12.23 3.73 -8.57
N GLU A 152 12.34 2.43 -8.35
CA GLU A 152 13.33 1.56 -9.00
C GLU A 152 12.92 1.15 -10.43
N ALA A 153 11.63 1.23 -10.75
CA ALA A 153 11.09 0.86 -12.06
C ALA A 153 11.31 1.97 -13.11
N HIS A 154 12.57 2.26 -13.46
CA HIS A 154 12.92 3.41 -14.32
C HIS A 154 12.21 3.42 -15.68
N GLU A 155 11.94 2.26 -16.28
CA GLU A 155 11.15 2.17 -17.52
C GLU A 155 9.73 2.73 -17.34
N ARG A 156 9.09 2.43 -16.21
CA ARG A 156 7.74 2.95 -15.89
C ARG A 156 7.77 4.45 -15.61
N LEU A 157 8.86 4.95 -15.03
CA LEU A 157 9.04 6.40 -14.85
C LEU A 157 9.09 7.12 -16.20
N ASP A 158 9.84 6.57 -17.16
CA ASP A 158 9.90 7.13 -18.51
C ASP A 158 8.56 7.05 -19.26
N GLU A 159 7.82 5.94 -19.11
CA GLU A 159 6.46 5.78 -19.66
C GLU A 159 5.49 6.87 -19.15
N LEU A 160 5.64 7.29 -17.88
CA LEU A 160 4.82 8.33 -17.25
C LEU A 160 5.35 9.75 -17.44
N ASN A 161 6.41 9.94 -18.24
CA ASN A 161 7.13 11.21 -18.39
C ASN A 161 7.60 11.79 -17.04
N ILE A 162 7.92 10.93 -16.07
CA ILE A 162 8.50 11.35 -14.81
C ILE A 162 9.96 11.70 -15.06
N LYS A 163 10.35 12.95 -14.77
CA LYS A 163 11.75 13.42 -14.86
C LYS A 163 12.30 13.86 -13.52
N ARG A 164 11.46 13.87 -12.48
CA ARG A 164 11.80 14.31 -11.14
C ARG A 164 11.36 13.29 -10.10
N VAL A 165 12.25 12.94 -9.18
CA VAL A 165 11.97 11.98 -8.11
C VAL A 165 12.31 12.60 -6.76
N LEU A 166 11.31 12.72 -5.90
CA LEU A 166 11.44 13.12 -4.50
C LEU A 166 11.41 11.88 -3.61
N THR A 167 12.55 11.55 -3.01
CA THR A 167 12.73 10.38 -2.15
C THR A 167 12.70 10.78 -0.67
N ILE A 168 11.81 10.18 0.11
CA ILE A 168 11.75 10.34 1.55
C ILE A 168 11.99 8.99 2.22
N HIS A 169 13.14 8.82 2.88
CA HIS A 169 13.52 7.53 3.47
C HIS A 169 14.47 7.71 4.66
N ASN A 170 14.74 6.66 5.43
CA ASN A 170 15.79 6.71 6.46
C ASN A 170 17.20 6.69 5.85
N ASN A 171 17.28 6.18 4.62
CA ASN A 171 18.50 6.00 3.84
C ASN A 171 18.18 6.29 2.37
N PRO A 172 17.86 7.55 2.01
CA PRO A 172 17.46 7.88 0.65
C PRO A 172 18.56 7.57 -0.36
N GLU A 173 19.83 7.71 -0.01
CA GLU A 173 21.02 7.47 -0.83
C GLU A 173 21.10 6.06 -1.45
N ASN A 174 20.41 5.10 -0.87
CA ASN A 174 20.33 3.73 -1.38
C ASN A 174 19.58 3.62 -2.71
N LEU A 175 18.69 4.57 -3.02
CA LEU A 175 18.02 4.59 -4.31
C LEU A 175 19.02 4.93 -5.42
N ARG A 176 19.17 4.02 -6.39
CA ARG A 176 19.97 4.23 -7.59
C ARG A 176 19.08 4.81 -8.70
N LEU A 177 19.22 6.12 -8.92
CA LEU A 177 18.55 6.82 -10.02
C LEU A 177 19.55 7.19 -11.12
N PRO A 178 19.25 6.91 -12.39
CA PRO A 178 20.03 7.39 -13.52
C PRO A 178 20.11 8.92 -13.57
N ALA A 179 21.20 9.46 -14.11
CA ALA A 179 21.47 10.90 -14.18
C ALA A 179 20.42 11.73 -14.95
N ARG A 180 19.57 11.08 -15.77
CA ARG A 180 18.47 11.73 -16.50
C ARG A 180 17.31 12.17 -15.59
N PHE A 181 17.25 11.69 -14.35
CA PHE A 181 16.24 12.10 -13.38
C PHE A 181 16.81 13.16 -12.45
N GLN A 182 16.09 14.26 -12.27
CA GLN A 182 16.39 15.22 -11.20
C GLN A 182 15.91 14.63 -9.88
N ARG A 183 16.74 14.77 -8.84
CA ARG A 183 16.51 14.13 -7.55
C ARG A 183 16.47 15.17 -6.44
N LEU A 184 15.48 15.03 -5.56
CA LEU A 184 15.45 15.65 -4.24
C LEU A 184 15.31 14.54 -3.21
N SER A 185 16.00 14.64 -2.07
CA SER A 185 16.01 13.58 -1.06
C SER A 185 15.96 14.14 0.34
N PHE A 186 15.09 13.56 1.16
CA PHE A 186 14.97 13.88 2.57
C PHE A 186 15.19 12.62 3.40
N GLU A 187 16.06 12.74 4.40
CA GLU A 187 16.18 11.74 5.46
C GLU A 187 15.07 12.00 6.48
N LEU A 188 14.11 11.07 6.59
CA LEU A 188 12.95 11.22 7.47
C LEU A 188 12.48 9.87 7.99
N ALA A 189 12.49 9.72 9.32
CA ALA A 189 11.90 8.59 10.01
C ALA A 189 10.36 8.64 9.94
N ASP A 190 9.72 7.49 9.81
CA ASP A 190 8.24 7.38 9.77
C ASP A 190 7.66 7.16 11.17
N VAL A 191 7.89 8.12 12.04
CA VAL A 191 7.40 8.11 13.42
C VAL A 191 6.63 9.40 13.69
N ASP A 192 5.68 9.34 14.62
CA ASP A 192 4.81 10.48 14.95
C ASP A 192 5.53 11.61 15.70
N THR A 193 6.71 11.34 16.25
CA THR A 193 7.58 12.31 16.92
C THR A 193 8.42 13.14 15.95
N GLN A 194 8.52 12.73 14.68
CA GLN A 194 9.34 13.41 13.71
C GLN A 194 8.63 14.65 13.15
N ASP A 195 9.37 15.76 13.02
CA ASP A 195 8.88 16.96 12.35
C ASP A 195 9.04 16.84 10.83
N VAL A 196 7.91 16.86 10.11
CA VAL A 196 7.83 16.82 8.64
C VAL A 196 7.65 18.22 8.04
N SER A 197 7.28 19.22 8.84
CA SER A 197 6.96 20.56 8.36
C SER A 197 8.11 21.28 7.62
N PRO A 198 9.41 21.10 7.96
CA PRO A 198 10.50 21.75 7.24
C PRO A 198 10.59 21.32 5.76
N PHE A 199 10.02 20.16 5.41
CA PHE A 199 10.06 19.61 4.07
C PHE A 199 8.89 20.07 3.18
N PHE A 200 7.90 20.78 3.73
CA PHE A 200 6.72 21.24 2.97
C PHE A 200 7.09 22.26 1.88
N ALA A 201 7.88 23.28 2.20
CA ALA A 201 8.27 24.28 1.20
C ALA A 201 9.21 23.70 0.12
N PRO A 202 10.31 23.00 0.46
CA PRO A 202 11.19 22.42 -0.55
C PRO A 202 10.51 21.38 -1.43
N SER A 203 9.61 20.56 -0.89
CA SER A 203 8.83 19.61 -1.70
C SER A 203 7.85 20.32 -2.64
N TYR A 204 7.17 21.38 -2.17
CA TYR A 204 6.28 22.18 -3.00
C TYR A 204 7.02 22.79 -4.19
N ASP A 205 8.16 23.43 -3.95
CA ASP A 205 8.96 24.08 -4.99
C ASP A 205 9.47 23.07 -6.02
N PHE A 206 9.89 21.89 -5.56
CA PHE A 206 10.34 20.81 -6.45
C PHE A 206 9.22 20.28 -7.36
N ILE A 207 8.01 20.11 -6.82
CA ILE A 207 6.83 19.67 -7.59
C ILE A 207 6.40 20.76 -8.58
N GLU A 208 6.33 22.02 -8.15
CA GLU A 208 5.94 23.13 -9.02
C GLU A 208 6.96 23.37 -10.15
N ALA A 209 8.26 23.17 -9.89
CA ALA A 209 9.28 23.24 -10.94
C ALA A 209 9.07 22.16 -12.00
N GLY A 210 8.70 20.92 -11.60
CA GLY A 210 8.32 19.87 -12.55
C GLY A 210 7.08 20.24 -13.36
N ARG A 211 6.03 20.70 -12.67
CA ARG A 211 4.79 21.15 -13.31
C ARG A 211 5.04 22.26 -14.34
N ALA A 212 5.86 23.26 -14.00
CA ALA A 212 6.22 24.35 -14.90
C ALA A 212 7.00 23.87 -16.14
N ALA A 213 7.88 22.88 -15.97
CA ALA A 213 8.65 22.25 -17.04
C ALA A 213 7.85 21.21 -17.85
N ARG A 214 6.59 20.91 -17.47
CA ARG A 214 5.80 19.78 -18.02
C ARG A 214 6.50 18.43 -17.83
N GLU A 215 7.19 18.30 -16.71
CA GLU A 215 7.87 17.10 -16.24
C GLU A 215 7.07 16.53 -15.07
N ALA A 216 6.64 15.27 -15.16
CA ALA A 216 5.97 14.65 -14.04
C ALA A 216 6.95 14.40 -12.87
N VAL A 217 6.41 14.44 -11.66
CA VAL A 217 7.15 14.24 -10.41
C VAL A 217 6.62 13.01 -9.68
N LEU A 218 7.52 12.10 -9.32
CA LEU A 218 7.24 11.03 -8.37
C LEU A 218 7.65 11.47 -6.96
N VAL A 219 6.72 11.40 -6.02
CA VAL A 219 7.01 11.51 -4.58
C VAL A 219 6.84 10.13 -3.97
N HIS A 220 7.89 9.59 -3.36
CA HIS A 220 7.85 8.24 -2.82
C HIS A 220 8.58 8.10 -1.48
N CYS A 221 8.21 7.07 -0.74
CA CYS A 221 8.94 6.63 0.45
C CYS A 221 9.16 5.11 0.39
N GLY A 222 9.35 4.44 1.53
CA GLY A 222 9.45 2.99 1.58
C GLY A 222 8.18 2.29 1.07
N ALA A 223 7.03 2.56 1.71
CA ALA A 223 5.75 1.89 1.41
C ALA A 223 4.75 2.75 0.61
N GLY A 224 5.03 4.04 0.41
CA GLY A 224 4.10 4.95 -0.24
C GLY A 224 2.79 5.16 0.54
N VAL A 225 2.88 5.14 1.88
CA VAL A 225 1.74 5.19 2.82
C VAL A 225 1.71 6.50 3.59
N SER A 226 2.80 6.81 4.31
CA SER A 226 2.83 7.90 5.31
C SER A 226 3.71 9.09 4.91
N ARG A 227 5.04 8.98 4.98
CA ARG A 227 5.98 10.10 4.67
C ARG A 227 5.71 10.81 3.33
N SER A 228 5.69 10.06 2.23
CA SER A 228 5.43 10.62 0.90
C SER A 228 4.00 11.13 0.76
N ALA A 229 3.04 10.45 1.37
CA ALA A 229 1.66 10.92 1.40
C ALA A 229 1.51 12.25 2.13
N ALA A 230 2.23 12.46 3.24
CA ALA A 230 2.20 13.70 3.99
C ALA A 230 2.68 14.88 3.12
N LEU A 231 3.80 14.74 2.40
CA LEU A 231 4.29 15.80 1.51
C LEU A 231 3.36 16.03 0.31
N VAL A 232 2.77 14.97 -0.24
CA VAL A 232 1.75 15.10 -1.29
C VAL A 232 0.51 15.84 -0.79
N ILE A 233 0.03 15.53 0.42
CA ILE A 233 -1.11 16.23 1.03
C ILE A 233 -0.76 17.70 1.26
N ALA A 234 0.42 18.01 1.82
CA ALA A 234 0.89 19.38 2.01
C ALA A 234 0.93 20.16 0.68
N TYR A 235 1.42 19.55 -0.39
CA TYR A 235 1.40 20.15 -1.72
C TYR A 235 -0.03 20.45 -2.20
N LEU A 236 -0.95 19.49 -2.08
CA LEU A 236 -2.35 19.68 -2.48
C LEU A 236 -3.02 20.81 -1.68
N MET A 237 -2.79 20.84 -0.36
CA MET A 237 -3.30 21.88 0.52
C MET A 237 -2.82 23.26 0.06
N ARG A 238 -1.51 23.43 -0.16
CA ARG A 238 -0.93 24.72 -0.58
C ARG A 238 -1.35 25.12 -1.99
N ARG A 239 -1.38 24.17 -2.94
CA ARG A 239 -1.67 24.47 -4.36
C ARG A 239 -3.13 24.80 -4.63
N PHE A 240 -4.04 24.16 -3.89
CA PHE A 240 -5.49 24.25 -4.12
C PHE A 240 -6.25 24.89 -2.95
N THR A 241 -5.54 25.31 -1.90
CA THR A 241 -6.12 25.87 -0.67
C THR A 241 -7.15 24.91 -0.05
N TRP A 242 -6.83 23.62 -0.07
CA TRP A 242 -7.71 22.58 0.46
C TRP A 242 -7.39 22.30 1.93
N PRO A 243 -8.40 22.08 2.78
CA PRO A 243 -8.20 21.47 4.09
C PRO A 243 -7.47 20.12 3.96
N ALA A 244 -6.70 19.75 4.98
CA ALA A 244 -5.93 18.51 5.03
C ALA A 244 -6.82 17.29 4.74
N GLU A 245 -8.05 17.25 5.25
CA GLU A 245 -8.99 16.14 5.02
C GLU A 245 -9.38 16.00 3.56
N ARG A 246 -9.68 17.12 2.89
CA ARG A 246 -10.01 17.10 1.47
C ARG A 246 -8.82 16.65 0.63
N ALA A 247 -7.62 17.14 0.95
CA ALA A 247 -6.39 16.72 0.28
C ALA A 247 -6.09 15.24 0.50
N ARG A 248 -6.24 14.73 1.74
CA ARG A 248 -6.12 13.31 2.07
C ARG A 248 -7.13 12.46 1.32
N ALA A 249 -8.42 12.82 1.33
CA ALA A 249 -9.47 12.10 0.62
C ALA A 249 -9.21 12.04 -0.89
N HIS A 250 -8.75 13.15 -1.50
CA HIS A 250 -8.36 13.19 -2.90
C HIS A 250 -7.22 12.24 -3.23
N ALA A 251 -6.19 12.19 -2.36
CA ALA A 251 -5.06 11.28 -2.51
C ALA A 251 -5.47 9.82 -2.29
N ARG A 252 -6.28 9.51 -1.27
CA ARG A 252 -6.81 8.16 -1.01
C ARG A 252 -7.65 7.60 -2.13
N ALA A 253 -8.46 8.44 -2.77
CA ALA A 253 -9.23 8.03 -3.93
C ALA A 253 -8.34 7.55 -5.11
N ARG A 254 -7.07 7.98 -5.15
CA ARG A 254 -6.10 7.68 -6.21
C ARG A 254 -5.04 6.66 -5.80
N ARG A 255 -4.78 6.53 -4.50
CA ARG A 255 -3.95 5.49 -3.89
C ARG A 255 -4.55 5.12 -2.53
N SER A 256 -5.25 3.99 -2.45
CA SER A 256 -6.05 3.59 -1.28
C SER A 256 -5.24 3.45 0.02
N LEU A 257 -3.93 3.17 -0.11
CA LEU A 257 -2.97 3.05 0.98
C LEU A 257 -2.56 4.38 1.63
N VAL A 258 -2.95 5.54 1.09
CA VAL A 258 -2.59 6.84 1.68
C VAL A 258 -3.09 6.94 3.11
N ASN A 259 -2.15 7.03 4.04
CA ASN A 259 -2.40 7.15 5.46
C ASN A 259 -1.16 7.68 6.20
N PRO A 260 -0.98 9.03 6.29
CA PRO A 260 0.03 9.62 7.15
C PRO A 260 -0.08 9.13 8.58
N ASN A 261 1.06 8.97 9.26
CA ASN A 261 1.05 8.73 10.70
C ASN A 261 0.40 9.91 11.46
N GLN A 262 0.01 9.68 12.71
CA GLN A 262 -0.74 10.67 13.49
C GLN A 262 0.03 11.96 13.76
N GLY A 263 1.35 11.90 13.90
CA GLY A 263 2.20 13.08 14.08
C GLY A 263 2.21 13.96 12.83
N PHE A 264 2.43 13.35 11.66
CA PHE A 264 2.37 14.04 10.37
C PHE A 264 0.96 14.58 10.09
N TRP A 265 -0.09 13.84 10.43
CA TRP A 265 -1.46 14.31 10.30
C TRP A 265 -1.73 15.57 11.13
N ARG A 266 -1.30 15.58 12.39
CA ARG A 266 -1.41 16.77 13.26
C ARG A 266 -0.65 17.96 12.68
N GLN A 267 0.55 17.73 12.15
CA GLN A 267 1.34 18.79 11.51
C GLN A 267 0.68 19.32 10.22
N LEU A 268 0.05 18.47 9.42
CA LEU A 268 -0.76 18.90 8.28
C LEU A 268 -1.97 19.72 8.73
N CYS A 269 -2.68 19.29 9.78
CA CYS A 269 -3.79 20.07 10.34
C CYS A 269 -3.29 21.41 10.90
N ALA A 270 -2.09 21.49 11.48
CA ALA A 270 -1.49 22.75 11.91
C ALA A 270 -1.17 23.67 10.72
N PHE A 271 -0.61 23.10 9.64
CA PHE A 271 -0.23 23.80 8.41
C PHE A 271 -1.40 24.52 7.73
N GLU A 272 -2.64 24.06 7.93
CA GLU A 272 -3.83 24.79 7.50
C GLU A 272 -3.85 26.26 8.00
N ALA A 273 -3.26 26.56 9.17
CA ALA A 273 -3.25 27.92 9.74
C ALA A 273 -2.28 28.82 8.99
N GLU A 274 -1.10 28.28 8.69
CA GLU A 274 -0.08 28.96 7.90
C GLU A 274 -0.58 29.27 6.49
N LEU A 275 -1.45 28.42 5.95
CA LEU A 275 -2.10 28.61 4.64
C LEU A 275 -3.35 29.50 4.68
N GLY A 276 -3.78 29.97 5.85
CA GLY A 276 -5.01 30.77 5.99
C GLY A 276 -6.31 30.00 5.74
N ILE A 277 -6.29 28.67 5.87
CA ILE A 277 -7.47 27.81 5.70
C ILE A 277 -8.32 27.86 6.98
N THR A 278 -9.56 28.32 6.84
CA THR A 278 -10.51 28.52 7.95
C THR A 278 -11.34 27.28 8.27
N GLN A 279 -11.63 26.44 7.28
CA GLN A 279 -12.27 25.14 7.48
C GLN A 279 -11.23 24.14 7.95
N ARG A 280 -11.10 23.97 9.27
CA ARG A 280 -10.08 23.12 9.88
C ARG A 280 -10.45 21.64 9.82
N SER A 281 -9.45 20.82 9.52
CA SER A 281 -9.57 19.37 9.65
C SER A 281 -9.43 18.96 11.12
N ASP A 282 -10.08 17.86 11.49
CA ASP A 282 -9.96 17.30 12.83
C ASP A 282 -8.57 16.63 13.01
N PRO A 283 -7.71 17.13 13.92
CA PRO A 283 -6.39 16.57 14.16
C PRO A 283 -6.43 15.15 14.75
N THR A 284 -7.60 14.72 15.25
CA THR A 284 -7.83 13.37 15.79
C THR A 284 -8.46 12.42 14.78
N ALA A 285 -8.88 12.92 13.61
CA ALA A 285 -9.46 12.11 12.54
C ALA A 285 -8.37 11.29 11.81
N THR A 286 -7.70 10.41 12.54
CA THR A 286 -6.89 9.34 11.97
C THR A 286 -7.83 8.26 11.48
N THR A 287 -7.77 7.94 10.20
CA THR A 287 -8.61 6.87 9.67
C THR A 287 -8.13 5.52 10.16
N ASP A 288 -8.99 4.75 10.85
CA ASP A 288 -9.09 3.29 11.15
C ASP A 288 -7.83 2.41 11.18
N PHE A 289 -6.64 3.00 11.08
CA PHE A 289 -5.35 2.39 11.29
C PHE A 289 -4.95 2.82 12.69
N HIS A 290 -5.47 2.05 13.65
CA HIS A 290 -4.94 2.05 15.00
C HIS A 290 -3.52 1.47 14.94
N GLY A 291 -2.54 2.31 14.62
CA GLY A 291 -1.29 2.21 15.37
C GLY A 291 -1.70 2.42 16.83
N LEU A 292 -1.66 1.32 17.58
CA LEU A 292 -2.16 1.08 18.93
C LEU A 292 -2.50 2.32 19.77
N ASP A 293 -3.64 2.22 20.44
CA ASP A 293 -4.12 3.07 21.53
C ASP A 293 -3.00 3.68 22.39
N LEU A 294 -2.58 4.89 22.04
CA LEU A 294 -2.15 5.87 23.02
C LEU A 294 -3.38 6.71 23.36
N PRO A 295 -3.63 6.97 24.66
CA PRO A 295 -4.77 7.78 25.05
C PRO A 295 -4.68 9.16 24.36
N PRO A 296 -5.82 9.75 23.95
CA PRO A 296 -5.84 11.06 23.34
C PRO A 296 -5.15 12.06 24.28
N VAL A 297 -4.24 12.87 23.73
CA VAL A 297 -3.64 13.99 24.46
C VAL A 297 -4.78 14.94 24.84
N VAL A 298 -5.04 15.08 26.13
CA VAL A 298 -6.02 16.03 26.67
C VAL A 298 -5.46 17.44 26.45
N LEU A 299 -6.00 18.16 25.48
CA LEU A 299 -5.75 19.59 25.35
C LEU A 299 -6.51 20.31 26.47
N ALA A 300 -5.78 21.05 27.30
CA ALA A 300 -6.40 21.89 28.32
C ALA A 300 -7.32 22.94 27.65
N PRO A 301 -8.53 23.17 28.17
CA PRO A 301 -9.44 24.16 27.59
C PRO A 301 -8.87 25.56 27.82
N GLY A 302 -8.33 26.16 26.75
CA GLY A 302 -7.74 27.51 26.81
C GLY A 302 -6.78 27.91 25.68
N ALA A 303 -6.48 27.06 24.70
CA ALA A 303 -5.55 27.42 23.62
C ALA A 303 -6.22 28.26 22.51
N ALA A 304 -6.74 29.44 22.88
CA ALA A 304 -6.96 30.53 21.96
C ALA A 304 -5.70 31.41 21.96
N GLY A 305 -4.86 31.23 20.94
CA GLY A 305 -3.85 32.20 20.53
C GLY A 305 -2.68 32.44 21.49
N GLU A 306 -1.66 31.58 21.47
CA GLU A 306 -0.25 32.00 21.55
C GLU A 306 0.67 30.83 21.17
N ARG A 307 1.85 31.12 20.62
CA ARG A 307 2.83 30.13 20.13
C ARG A 307 3.23 29.17 21.26
N VAL A 308 2.82 27.90 21.17
CA VAL A 308 3.20 26.88 22.17
C VAL A 308 4.57 26.31 21.84
N ALA A 309 5.57 26.63 22.67
CA ALA A 309 6.82 25.87 22.73
C ALA A 309 6.53 24.51 23.41
N VAL A 310 6.79 23.42 22.69
CA VAL A 310 6.64 22.06 23.24
C VAL A 310 7.98 21.62 23.82
N SER A 311 8.11 21.59 25.15
CA SER A 311 9.26 20.97 25.82
C SER A 311 9.00 19.47 25.99
N PHE A 312 9.86 18.62 25.42
CA PHE A 312 9.75 17.18 25.52
C PHE A 312 10.43 16.64 26.78
N VAL A 313 9.70 15.78 27.50
CA VAL A 313 10.29 14.76 28.38
C VAL A 313 10.67 13.58 27.48
N PRO A 314 11.91 13.05 27.51
CA PRO A 314 12.29 11.88 26.72
C PRO A 314 11.46 10.66 27.13
N ALA A 315 10.95 9.91 26.15
CA ALA A 315 10.19 8.68 26.39
C ALA A 315 11.05 7.61 27.10
N PRO A 316 10.47 6.79 27.99
CA PRO A 316 11.20 5.70 28.65
C PRO A 316 11.66 4.67 27.61
N LEU A 317 12.88 4.15 27.78
CA LEU A 317 13.44 3.04 27.00
C LEU A 317 12.46 1.84 26.96
N ALA A 318 12.16 1.35 25.75
CA ALA A 318 11.18 0.27 25.54
C ALA A 318 11.52 -1.03 26.33
N PRO A 319 10.52 -1.77 26.85
CA PRO A 319 10.73 -3.04 27.57
C PRO A 319 11.23 -4.17 26.65
N GLY A 320 11.93 -5.17 27.21
CA GLY A 320 12.36 -6.37 26.46
C GLY A 320 11.25 -7.41 26.28
N VAL A 321 11.32 -8.20 25.20
CA VAL A 321 10.34 -9.25 24.87
C VAL A 321 10.92 -10.64 25.15
N VAL A 322 10.12 -11.50 25.81
CA VAL A 322 10.45 -12.92 26.05
C VAL A 322 9.32 -13.79 25.53
N LEU A 323 9.66 -14.89 24.86
CA LEU A 323 8.69 -15.95 24.53
C LEU A 323 8.86 -17.12 25.49
N GLU A 324 7.84 -17.41 26.28
CA GLU A 324 7.77 -18.66 27.05
C GLU A 324 7.34 -19.79 26.14
N VAL A 325 8.16 -20.85 26.09
CA VAL A 325 7.88 -22.03 25.29
C VAL A 325 7.23 -23.06 26.19
N ALA A 326 6.00 -23.44 25.88
CA ALA A 326 5.27 -24.51 26.54
C ALA A 326 5.03 -25.69 25.58
N ARG A 327 4.95 -26.90 26.12
CA ARG A 327 4.50 -28.10 25.41
C ARG A 327 3.50 -28.80 26.32
N GLU A 328 2.29 -29.05 25.81
CA GLU A 328 1.21 -29.71 26.56
C GLU A 328 0.94 -29.04 27.92
N GLY A 329 0.97 -27.70 27.94
CA GLY A 329 0.74 -26.90 29.15
C GLY A 329 1.91 -26.83 30.14
N LYS A 330 3.03 -27.51 29.88
CA LYS A 330 4.24 -27.45 30.71
C LYS A 330 5.26 -26.49 30.10
N LEU A 331 5.83 -25.59 30.90
CA LEU A 331 6.93 -24.71 30.48
C LEU A 331 8.18 -25.56 30.18
N VAL A 332 8.66 -25.48 28.95
CA VAL A 332 9.83 -26.23 28.45
C VAL A 332 11.02 -25.33 28.12
N GLY A 333 10.84 -24.02 28.07
CA GLY A 333 11.94 -23.09 27.86
C GLY A 333 11.51 -21.63 27.76
N ARG A 334 12.51 -20.75 27.60
CA ARG A 334 12.31 -19.32 27.35
C ARG A 334 13.23 -18.88 26.23
N LEU A 335 12.70 -18.08 25.32
CA LEU A 335 13.48 -17.40 24.29
C LEU A 335 13.49 -15.91 24.61
N GLU A 336 14.64 -15.41 25.03
CA GLU A 336 14.86 -13.99 25.27
C GLU A 336 15.24 -13.32 23.94
N LEU A 337 14.37 -12.46 23.42
CA LEU A 337 14.59 -11.82 22.12
C LEU A 337 15.50 -10.59 22.21
N GLY A 338 16.03 -10.28 23.40
CA GLY A 338 16.89 -9.11 23.65
C GLY A 338 16.19 -7.79 23.35
N LEU A 339 16.91 -6.68 23.48
CA LEU A 339 16.52 -5.46 22.78
C LEU A 339 16.69 -5.80 21.30
N VAL A 340 15.60 -6.12 20.63
CA VAL A 340 15.57 -5.97 19.19
C VAL A 340 15.70 -4.47 18.96
N GLU A 341 16.93 -3.97 18.80
CA GLU A 341 17.11 -2.64 18.22
C GLU A 341 16.36 -2.65 16.89
N ALA A 342 15.80 -1.51 16.48
CA ALA A 342 14.85 -1.40 15.35
C ALA A 342 15.37 -1.85 13.96
N LYS A 343 16.52 -2.53 13.92
CA LYS A 343 17.19 -3.10 12.77
C LYS A 343 17.31 -4.64 12.81
N ASP A 344 17.04 -5.31 13.92
CA ASP A 344 17.25 -6.76 14.01
C ASP A 344 15.94 -7.54 13.78
N LYS A 345 16.02 -8.53 12.89
CA LYS A 345 14.97 -9.49 12.61
C LYS A 345 15.36 -10.83 13.23
N VAL A 346 14.42 -11.52 13.84
CA VAL A 346 14.63 -12.87 14.37
C VAL A 346 13.89 -13.86 13.47
N VAL A 347 14.63 -14.62 12.69
CA VAL A 347 14.09 -15.62 11.79
C VAL A 347 13.89 -16.94 12.53
N ILE A 348 12.69 -17.49 12.42
CA ILE A 348 12.27 -18.76 13.04
C ILE A 348 12.06 -19.78 11.93
N GLY A 349 12.64 -20.96 12.06
CA GLY A 349 12.47 -22.01 11.06
C GLY A 349 13.20 -23.30 11.39
N ARG A 350 13.05 -24.31 10.53
CA ARG A 350 13.69 -25.62 10.70
C ARG A 350 15.16 -25.63 10.27
N ALA A 351 15.58 -24.68 9.43
CA ALA A 351 16.94 -24.67 8.91
C ALA A 351 17.94 -24.16 9.98
N PRO A 352 19.17 -24.71 10.04
CA PRO A 352 20.21 -24.27 10.99
C PRO A 352 20.62 -22.80 10.87
N MET A 353 20.28 -22.14 9.77
CA MET A 353 20.55 -20.72 9.51
C MET A 353 19.55 -19.77 10.18
N CYS A 354 18.52 -20.28 10.85
CA CYS A 354 17.54 -19.47 11.56
C CYS A 354 18.04 -19.12 12.96
N ASP A 355 17.70 -17.93 13.44
CA ASP A 355 18.02 -17.47 14.80
C ASP A 355 17.33 -18.36 15.84
N VAL A 356 16.13 -18.85 15.52
CA VAL A 356 15.40 -19.84 16.31
C VAL A 356 15.16 -21.08 15.46
N VAL A 357 15.90 -22.14 15.77
CA VAL A 357 15.79 -23.42 15.07
C VAL A 357 14.71 -24.29 15.72
N LEU A 358 13.69 -24.65 14.95
CA LEU A 358 12.59 -25.52 15.39
C LEU A 358 12.65 -26.88 14.67
N GLU A 359 12.99 -27.92 15.41
CA GLU A 359 13.13 -29.28 14.89
C GLU A 359 11.76 -29.98 14.79
N HIS A 360 10.95 -29.57 13.82
CA HIS A 360 9.68 -30.23 13.52
C HIS A 360 9.43 -30.27 12.01
N LEU A 361 9.02 -31.42 11.46
CA LEU A 361 8.92 -31.63 10.01
C LEU A 361 7.90 -30.71 9.31
N SER A 362 6.85 -30.29 10.03
CA SER A 362 5.86 -29.34 9.50
C SER A 362 6.33 -27.88 9.54
N VAL A 363 7.50 -27.59 10.10
CA VAL A 363 8.09 -26.25 10.11
C VAL A 363 8.97 -26.07 8.87
N SER A 364 8.63 -25.07 8.04
CA SER A 364 9.45 -24.64 6.91
C SER A 364 10.89 -24.28 7.29
N ARG A 365 11.82 -24.36 6.33
CA ARG A 365 13.23 -24.01 6.52
C ARG A 365 13.41 -22.61 7.11
N GLN A 366 12.73 -21.61 6.54
CA GLN A 366 12.43 -20.32 7.15
C GLN A 366 10.91 -20.24 7.22
N HIS A 367 10.35 -20.16 8.43
CA HIS A 367 8.92 -20.29 8.65
C HIS A 367 8.26 -18.95 8.93
N ALA A 368 8.84 -18.18 9.84
CA ALA A 368 8.34 -16.88 10.23
C ALA A 368 9.50 -15.98 10.65
N GLU A 369 9.24 -14.69 10.73
CA GLU A 369 10.16 -13.72 11.31
C GLU A 369 9.46 -12.89 12.37
N LEU A 370 10.21 -12.53 13.42
CA LEU A 370 9.82 -11.58 14.44
C LEU A 370 10.61 -10.28 14.25
N THR A 371 9.90 -9.16 14.37
CA THR A 371 10.47 -7.81 14.31
C THR A 371 9.87 -6.96 15.42
N THR A 372 10.55 -5.88 15.81
CA THR A 372 9.98 -4.89 16.71
C THR A 372 10.00 -3.51 16.08
N ASP A 373 9.03 -2.68 16.43
CA ASP A 373 9.06 -1.26 16.09
C ASP A 373 9.76 -0.42 17.19
N LEU A 374 9.92 0.86 16.91
CA LEU A 374 10.55 1.82 17.83
C LEU A 374 9.73 2.07 19.11
N ALA A 375 8.45 1.69 19.14
CA ALA A 375 7.59 1.74 20.33
C ALA A 375 7.68 0.45 21.17
N GLY A 376 8.48 -0.54 20.73
CA GLY A 376 8.64 -1.83 21.40
C GLY A 376 7.54 -2.84 21.09
N ASN A 377 6.71 -2.60 20.07
CA ASN A 377 5.68 -3.54 19.66
C ASN A 377 6.28 -4.68 18.86
N LEU A 378 5.88 -5.91 19.17
CA LEU A 378 6.35 -7.11 18.51
C LEU A 378 5.45 -7.46 17.32
N PHE A 379 6.05 -7.77 16.17
CA PHE A 379 5.36 -8.22 14.97
C PHE A 379 5.87 -9.57 14.52
N LEU A 380 4.96 -10.43 14.09
CA LEU A 380 5.22 -11.75 13.53
C LEU A 380 4.75 -11.81 12.07
N THR A 381 5.64 -12.19 11.16
CA THR A 381 5.32 -12.39 9.74
C THR A 381 5.55 -13.85 9.38
N ASP A 382 4.51 -14.52 8.85
CA ASP A 382 4.68 -15.85 8.25
C ASP A 382 5.33 -15.72 6.87
N LEU A 383 6.46 -16.40 6.63
CA LEU A 383 7.27 -16.26 5.41
C LEU A 383 6.78 -17.16 4.25
N GLY A 384 5.49 -17.47 4.20
CA GLY A 384 4.93 -18.42 3.23
C GLY A 384 5.14 -19.86 3.64
N ALA A 385 5.02 -20.17 4.94
CA ALA A 385 5.25 -21.51 5.45
C ALA A 385 4.17 -22.50 4.97
N ALA A 386 4.57 -23.73 4.64
CA ALA A 386 3.67 -24.74 4.08
C ALA A 386 2.50 -25.08 5.02
N HIS A 387 2.77 -25.13 6.33
CA HIS A 387 1.78 -25.42 7.36
C HIS A 387 1.28 -24.18 8.11
N ARG A 388 1.69 -22.98 7.67
CA ARG A 388 1.34 -21.66 8.22
C ARG A 388 1.65 -21.48 9.71
N THR A 389 1.47 -20.24 10.15
CA THR A 389 1.63 -19.81 11.54
C THR A 389 0.27 -19.53 12.17
N ASN A 390 0.09 -19.95 13.42
CA ASN A 390 -1.13 -19.76 14.21
C ASN A 390 -0.86 -18.78 15.36
N VAL A 391 -1.72 -17.79 15.55
CA VAL A 391 -1.68 -16.82 16.66
C VAL A 391 -3.05 -16.82 17.32
N ASP A 392 -3.10 -17.11 18.62
CA ASP A 392 -4.34 -17.18 19.42
C ASP A 392 -5.43 -18.07 18.80
N GLY A 393 -5.02 -19.20 18.21
CA GLY A 393 -5.94 -20.14 17.56
C GLY A 393 -6.27 -19.77 16.10
N VAL A 394 -5.89 -18.59 15.61
CA VAL A 394 -6.17 -18.12 14.25
C VAL A 394 -4.94 -18.27 13.35
N TRP A 395 -5.11 -18.88 12.17
CA TRP A 395 -4.05 -18.96 11.16
C TRP A 395 -3.85 -17.62 10.46
N ILE A 396 -2.65 -17.06 10.54
CA ILE A 396 -2.32 -15.77 9.95
C ILE A 396 -1.99 -15.91 8.46
N ARG A 397 -2.16 -14.82 7.71
CA ARG A 397 -1.85 -14.78 6.28
C ARG A 397 -0.33 -14.64 6.07
N PRO A 398 0.24 -15.30 5.07
CA PRO A 398 1.66 -15.17 4.75
C PRO A 398 1.99 -13.76 4.26
N ASN A 399 3.21 -13.30 4.56
CA ASN A 399 3.83 -12.04 4.17
C ASN A 399 3.08 -10.78 4.63
N ILE A 400 2.27 -10.89 5.68
CA ILE A 400 1.60 -9.76 6.32
C ILE A 400 2.02 -9.72 7.80
N PRO A 401 2.77 -8.69 8.24
CA PRO A 401 3.13 -8.54 9.64
C PRO A 401 1.89 -8.49 10.53
N ARG A 402 1.85 -9.36 11.54
CA ARG A 402 0.80 -9.40 12.56
C ARG A 402 1.40 -8.98 13.88
N GLN A 403 0.88 -7.90 14.46
CA GLN A 403 1.29 -7.52 15.80
C GLN A 403 0.89 -8.59 16.82
N LEU A 404 1.81 -8.90 17.73
CA LEU A 404 1.58 -9.78 18.86
C LEU A 404 1.37 -8.96 20.13
N ALA A 405 0.23 -9.17 20.79
CA ALA A 405 -0.04 -8.59 22.09
C ALA A 405 0.68 -9.37 23.20
N VAL A 406 0.92 -8.73 24.34
CA VAL A 406 1.39 -9.43 25.54
C VAL A 406 0.37 -10.47 25.97
N GLY A 407 0.83 -11.69 26.19
CA GLY A 407 0.00 -12.85 26.50
C GLY A 407 -0.45 -13.66 25.29
N ALA A 408 -0.24 -13.18 24.06
CA ALA A 408 -0.59 -13.90 22.85
C ALA A 408 0.19 -15.23 22.75
N THR A 409 -0.45 -16.26 22.21
CA THR A 409 0.14 -17.58 22.02
C THR A 409 0.34 -17.87 20.54
N VAL A 410 1.56 -18.26 20.17
CA VAL A 410 1.96 -18.57 18.80
C VAL A 410 2.25 -20.06 18.65
N ARG A 411 1.86 -20.66 17.51
CA ARG A 411 2.27 -22.01 17.09
C ARG A 411 2.75 -22.00 15.64
N PHE A 412 3.82 -22.74 15.38
CA PHE A 412 4.43 -22.86 14.05
C PHE A 412 4.16 -24.24 13.45
N GLY A 413 3.49 -24.24 12.29
CA GLY A 413 3.02 -25.46 11.65
C GLY A 413 2.16 -26.33 12.56
N ALA A 414 2.34 -27.65 12.45
CA ALA A 414 1.66 -28.66 13.26
C ALA A 414 2.40 -29.03 14.58
N SER A 415 3.32 -28.19 15.05
CA SER A 415 4.04 -28.43 16.31
C SER A 415 3.10 -28.31 17.52
N THR A 416 3.30 -29.16 18.53
CA THR A 416 2.58 -29.06 19.83
C THR A 416 3.19 -28.03 20.79
N ARG A 417 4.27 -27.35 20.38
CA ARG A 417 4.89 -26.27 21.16
C ARG A 417 4.15 -24.96 20.96
N GLU A 418 3.86 -24.30 22.06
CA GLU A 418 3.21 -22.99 22.15
C GLU A 418 4.18 -21.95 22.67
N TYR A 419 4.19 -20.77 22.06
CA TYR A 419 5.09 -19.68 22.37
C TYR A 419 4.27 -18.50 22.89
N LYS A 420 4.32 -18.24 24.19
CA LYS A 420 3.55 -17.18 24.83
C LYS A 420 4.40 -15.91 24.96
N VAL A 421 3.86 -14.80 24.49
CA VAL A 421 4.54 -13.49 24.53
C VAL A 421 4.46 -12.90 25.93
N LEU A 422 5.61 -12.55 26.50
CA LEU A 422 5.72 -11.82 27.77
C LEU A 422 6.53 -10.53 27.57
N GLN A 423 6.15 -9.49 28.32
CA GLN A 423 6.88 -8.23 28.39
C GLN A 423 7.60 -8.14 29.73
N VAL A 424 8.90 -7.86 29.72
CA VAL A 424 9.71 -7.79 30.94
C VAL A 424 10.18 -6.35 31.16
N PRO A 425 9.82 -5.69 32.29
CA PRO A 425 10.37 -4.40 32.66
C PRO A 425 11.90 -4.50 32.81
N ARG A 426 12.64 -3.50 32.30
CA ARG A 426 14.11 -3.51 32.37
C ARG A 426 14.58 -3.13 33.78
N SER A 427 14.46 -4.05 34.72
CA SER A 427 15.02 -3.92 36.08
C SER A 427 15.77 -5.20 36.47
N ALA A 428 16.98 -5.37 35.92
CA ALA A 428 18.12 -6.03 36.56
C ALA A 428 19.31 -6.01 35.60
N LYS A 429 20.46 -5.49 36.04
CA LYS A 429 21.74 -5.95 35.50
C LYS A 429 21.82 -7.45 35.77
N VAL A 430 21.92 -8.28 34.73
CA VAL A 430 22.33 -9.68 34.89
C VAL A 430 23.45 -9.96 33.89
N GLN A 431 24.62 -10.30 34.44
CA GLN A 431 25.78 -10.82 33.73
C GLN A 431 25.39 -12.09 32.97
N GLY A 432 26.01 -12.28 31.80
CA GLY A 432 25.59 -13.28 30.82
C GLY A 432 25.57 -14.73 31.30
N LYS A 433 24.82 -15.55 30.57
CA LYS A 433 25.08 -16.98 30.41
C LYS A 433 24.60 -17.44 29.03
N LYS A 434 25.51 -18.00 28.23
CA LYS A 434 25.17 -18.91 27.12
C LYS A 434 24.42 -20.11 27.71
N LEU A 435 23.28 -20.46 27.13
CA LEU A 435 22.67 -21.77 27.34
C LEU A 435 23.05 -22.67 26.15
N SER A 436 23.78 -23.73 26.49
CA SER A 436 24.08 -24.86 25.61
C SER A 436 22.83 -25.72 25.42
N ALA A 437 22.71 -26.30 24.22
CA ALA A 437 21.74 -27.32 23.89
C ALA A 437 21.84 -28.52 24.85
N GLY A 438 20.67 -29.00 25.29
CA GLY A 438 20.46 -30.27 25.98
C GLY A 438 19.15 -30.84 25.49
#